data_AF-A0A0M7BG79-F1
#
_entry.id   AF-A0A0M7BG79-F1
#
_cell.length_a   1.000
_cell.length_b   1.000
_cell.length_c   1.000
_cell.angle_alpha   90.00
_cell.angle_beta   90.00
_cell.angle_gamma   90.00
#
_symmetry.space_group_name_H-M   'P 1'
#
loop_
_entity.id
_entity.type
_entity.pdbx_description
1 polymer ?
#
loop_
_entity_poly.entity_id
_entity_poly.type
_entity_poly.pdbx_seq_one_letter_code
_entity_poly.pdbx_strand_id
1 'polypeptide(L)'
;MSVVAETLGVSRSNLHDRLKGSAKPRRRYHKAQDAAVVLLITALVAARPTYGYRRITALLNRQLRTQGAAPVNHKRVYRIMQAQNLLLARRHAERSDRAHDGKVVTMRDSVPAVGVGGRGRSPWRSVARGLV
;
A
#
# COMPACT_ATOMS: atom_id res chain seq x y z
N MET A 1 44.25 9.62 2.05
CA MET A 1 42.84 10.04 2.22
C MET A 1 42.23 9.54 3.53
N SER A 2 42.95 9.59 4.67
CA SER A 2 42.38 9.29 6.00
C SER A 2 41.78 10.55 6.62
N VAL A 3 42.55 11.65 6.63
CA VAL A 3 42.14 12.95 7.17
C VAL A 3 40.81 13.43 6.56
N VAL A 4 40.64 13.28 5.24
CA VAL A 4 39.39 13.63 4.54
C VAL A 4 38.21 12.75 4.97
N ALA A 5 38.44 11.46 5.23
CA ALA A 5 37.39 10.54 5.65
C ALA A 5 36.97 10.79 7.11
N GLU A 6 37.95 11.05 7.99
CA GLU A 6 37.74 11.38 9.40
C GLU A 6 37.04 12.73 9.60
N THR A 7 37.50 13.77 8.88
CA THR A 7 36.86 15.10 8.93
C THR A 7 35.41 15.10 8.43
N LEU A 8 35.08 14.25 7.46
CA LEU A 8 33.71 14.10 6.94
C LEU A 8 32.87 13.06 7.70
N GLY A 9 33.45 12.32 8.65
CA GLY A 9 32.76 11.26 9.40
C GLY A 9 32.28 10.09 8.53
N VAL A 10 33.00 9.78 7.43
CA VAL A 10 32.62 8.71 6.49
C VAL A 10 33.67 7.60 6.44
N SER A 11 33.25 6.37 6.14
CA SER A 11 34.19 5.25 5.97
C SER A 11 35.16 5.50 4.80
N ARG A 12 36.45 5.24 5.04
CA ARG A 12 37.53 5.35 4.04
C ARG A 12 37.29 4.45 2.82
N SER A 13 36.74 3.25 3.00
CA SER A 13 36.44 2.34 1.89
C SER A 13 35.33 2.90 0.99
N ASN A 14 34.25 3.40 1.60
CA ASN A 14 33.15 4.04 0.87
C ASN A 14 33.61 5.28 0.09
N LEU A 15 34.53 6.08 0.66
CA LEU A 15 35.12 7.23 -0.03
C LEU A 15 35.94 6.78 -1.24
N HIS A 16 36.78 5.74 -1.09
CA HIS A 16 37.53 5.15 -2.20
C HIS A 16 36.62 4.56 -3.29
N ASP A 17 35.54 3.87 -2.92
CA ASP A 17 34.61 3.25 -3.87
C ASP A 17 33.83 4.30 -4.67
N ARG A 18 33.45 5.41 -4.02
CA ARG A 18 32.80 6.54 -4.68
C ARG A 18 33.74 7.28 -5.63
N LEU A 19 35.00 7.49 -5.24
CA LEU A 19 36.00 8.14 -6.09
C LEU A 19 36.37 7.30 -7.32
N LYS A 20 36.46 5.98 -7.15
CA LYS A 20 36.73 5.04 -8.25
C LYS A 20 35.51 4.77 -9.13
N GLY A 21 34.33 5.29 -8.77
CA GLY A 21 33.08 5.00 -9.47
C GLY A 21 32.59 3.56 -9.36
N SER A 22 33.18 2.74 -8.47
CA SER A 22 32.76 1.36 -8.23
C SER A 22 31.47 1.29 -7.40
N ALA A 23 31.12 2.38 -6.69
CA ALA A 23 29.88 2.49 -5.96
C ALA A 23 28.67 2.49 -6.91
N LYS A 24 27.97 1.36 -6.98
CA LYS A 24 26.75 1.23 -7.80
C LYS A 24 25.69 2.24 -7.33
N PRO A 25 25.19 3.14 -8.21
CA PRO A 25 24.17 4.09 -7.82
C PRO A 25 22.87 3.35 -7.47
N ARG A 26 22.16 3.84 -6.45
CA ARG A 26 20.81 3.37 -6.14
C ARG A 26 19.90 3.75 -7.30
N ARG A 27 19.56 2.77 -8.15
CA ARG A 27 18.79 3.03 -9.38
C ARG A 27 17.33 3.30 -9.04
N ARG A 28 16.80 4.43 -9.51
CA ARG A 28 15.36 4.75 -9.42
C ARG A 28 14.58 3.87 -10.40
N TYR A 29 13.29 3.66 -10.11
CA TYR A 29 12.37 2.95 -11.00
C TYR A 29 12.41 3.53 -12.42
N HIS A 30 12.61 2.67 -13.43
CA HIS A 30 12.82 3.08 -14.82
C HIS A 30 11.66 2.61 -15.71
N LYS A 31 10.82 3.56 -16.15
CA LYS A 31 9.57 3.29 -16.89
C LYS A 31 9.79 2.70 -18.29
N ALA A 32 10.93 2.96 -18.94
CA ALA A 32 11.15 2.48 -20.32
C ALA A 32 11.15 0.94 -20.42
N GLN A 33 11.56 0.25 -19.35
CA GLN A 33 11.50 -1.23 -19.27
C GLN A 33 10.07 -1.78 -19.13
N ASP A 34 9.07 -0.92 -18.91
CA ASP A 34 7.68 -1.32 -18.78
C ASP A 34 6.92 -1.33 -20.11
N ALA A 35 7.49 -0.82 -21.21
CA ALA A 35 6.77 -0.64 -22.48
C ALA A 35 6.13 -1.94 -23.00
N ALA A 36 6.85 -3.06 -22.93
CA ALA A 36 6.32 -4.36 -23.32
C ALA A 36 5.17 -4.83 -22.39
N VAL A 37 5.31 -4.60 -21.08
CA VAL A 37 4.32 -5.01 -20.07
C VAL A 37 3.06 -4.13 -20.17
N VAL A 38 3.23 -2.86 -20.51
CA VAL A 38 2.16 -1.89 -20.78
C VAL A 38 1.21 -2.42 -21.86
N LEU A 39 1.73 -2.87 -23.00
CA LEU A 39 0.91 -3.36 -24.11
C LEU A 39 0.10 -4.60 -23.72
N LEU A 40 0.69 -5.51 -22.94
CA LEU A 40 -0.01 -6.69 -22.44
C LEU A 40 -1.12 -6.32 -21.44
N ILE A 41 -0.84 -5.37 -20.54
CA ILE A 41 -1.81 -4.91 -19.55
C ILE A 41 -2.99 -4.20 -20.25
N THR A 42 -2.73 -3.32 -21.21
CA THR A 42 -3.80 -2.59 -21.93
C THR A 42 -4.71 -3.54 -22.68
N ALA A 43 -4.16 -4.56 -23.35
CA ALA A 43 -4.95 -5.60 -24.01
C ALA A 43 -5.84 -6.39 -23.01
N LEU A 44 -5.28 -6.78 -21.86
CA LEU A 44 -6.03 -7.49 -20.82
C LEU A 44 -7.14 -6.64 -20.19
N VAL A 45 -6.88 -5.35 -19.98
CA VAL A 45 -7.88 -4.41 -19.45
C VAL A 45 -8.99 -4.16 -20.47
N ALA A 46 -8.66 -4.00 -21.75
CA ALA A 46 -9.65 -3.87 -22.82
C ALA A 46 -10.58 -5.08 -22.90
N ALA A 47 -10.05 -6.30 -22.74
CA ALA A 47 -10.86 -7.51 -22.71
C ALA A 47 -11.69 -7.68 -21.42
N ARG A 48 -11.25 -7.11 -20.29
CA ARG A 48 -11.88 -7.26 -18.97
C ARG A 48 -11.88 -5.95 -18.19
N PRO A 49 -12.72 -4.98 -18.55
CA PRO A 49 -12.70 -3.63 -17.95
C PRO A 49 -13.11 -3.60 -16.48
N THR A 50 -13.78 -4.65 -15.97
CA THR A 50 -14.18 -4.77 -14.56
C THR A 50 -13.09 -5.31 -13.65
N TYR A 51 -11.93 -5.70 -14.21
CA TYR A 51 -10.88 -6.36 -13.44
C TYR A 51 -9.89 -5.33 -12.88
N GLY A 52 -9.78 -5.31 -11.55
CA GLY A 52 -8.76 -4.52 -10.87
C GLY A 52 -7.35 -5.11 -11.05
N TYR A 53 -6.34 -4.30 -10.72
CA TYR A 53 -4.93 -4.64 -10.97
C TYR A 53 -4.47 -5.99 -10.39
N ARG A 54 -5.04 -6.46 -9.26
CA ARG A 54 -4.70 -7.78 -8.71
C ARG A 54 -5.14 -8.93 -9.62
N ARG A 55 -6.34 -8.83 -10.20
CA ARG A 55 -6.86 -9.84 -11.13
C ARG A 55 -6.11 -9.79 -12.46
N ILE A 56 -5.84 -8.60 -12.97
CA ILE A 56 -5.00 -8.40 -14.17
C ILE A 56 -3.61 -9.01 -13.96
N THR A 57 -2.99 -8.82 -12.79
CA THR A 57 -1.68 -9.43 -12.47
C THR A 57 -1.73 -10.96 -12.54
N ALA A 58 -2.79 -11.57 -12.02
CA ALA A 58 -2.93 -13.03 -12.05
C ALA A 58 -3.04 -13.55 -13.50
N LEU A 59 -3.80 -12.87 -14.35
CA LEU A 59 -3.94 -13.21 -15.77
C LEU A 59 -2.63 -13.02 -16.53
N LEU A 60 -1.98 -11.87 -16.34
CA LEU A 60 -0.68 -11.56 -16.93
C LEU A 60 0.35 -12.64 -16.56
N ASN A 61 0.47 -12.98 -15.28
CA ASN A 61 1.42 -14.00 -14.83
C ASN A 61 1.05 -15.40 -15.30
N ARG A 62 -0.24 -15.70 -15.55
CA ARG A 62 -0.62 -16.96 -16.19
C ARG A 62 -0.12 -17.01 -17.63
N GLN A 63 -0.28 -15.94 -18.40
CA GLN A 63 0.23 -15.84 -19.77
C GLN A 63 1.76 -15.93 -19.82
N LEU A 64 2.46 -15.18 -18.96
CA LEU A 64 3.92 -15.20 -18.91
C LEU A 64 4.48 -16.57 -18.54
N ARG A 65 3.83 -17.29 -17.62
CA ARG A 65 4.23 -18.68 -17.29
C ARG A 65 4.12 -19.61 -18.48
N THR A 66 3.04 -19.51 -19.27
CA THR A 66 2.88 -20.30 -20.50
C THR A 66 3.96 -19.96 -21.54
N GLN A 67 4.44 -18.72 -21.55
CA GLN A 67 5.52 -18.25 -22.43
C GLN A 67 6.93 -18.48 -21.86
N GLY A 68 7.06 -19.11 -20.68
CA GLY A 68 8.35 -19.31 -20.01
C GLY A 68 9.01 -18.02 -19.48
N ALA A 69 8.28 -16.90 -19.46
CA ALA A 69 8.77 -15.61 -19.01
C ALA A 69 8.64 -15.44 -17.48
N ALA A 70 9.51 -14.60 -16.91
CA ALA A 70 9.50 -14.31 -15.49
C ALA A 70 8.19 -13.56 -15.07
N PRO A 71 7.60 -13.92 -13.91
CA PRO A 71 6.37 -13.27 -13.45
C PRO A 71 6.61 -11.81 -13.06
N VAL A 72 5.60 -10.98 -13.26
CA VAL A 72 5.60 -9.56 -12.89
C VAL A 72 4.99 -9.38 -11.50
N ASN A 73 5.65 -8.57 -10.67
CA ASN A 73 5.17 -8.21 -9.35
C ASN A 73 3.90 -7.33 -9.43
N HIS A 74 2.86 -7.67 -8.67
CA HIS A 74 1.59 -6.92 -8.60
C HIS A 74 1.77 -5.42 -8.25
N LYS A 75 2.81 -5.05 -7.50
CA LYS A 75 3.12 -3.63 -7.22
C LYS A 75 3.62 -2.88 -8.46
N ARG A 76 4.31 -3.57 -9.37
CA ARG A 76 4.73 -3.01 -10.66
C ARG A 76 3.51 -2.81 -11.57
N VAL A 77 2.64 -3.81 -11.65
CA VAL A 77 1.35 -3.71 -12.38
C VAL A 77 0.51 -2.55 -11.87
N TYR A 78 0.38 -2.40 -10.54
CA TYR A 78 -0.33 -1.26 -9.95
C TYR A 78 0.23 0.08 -10.42
N ARG A 79 1.56 0.28 -10.36
CA ARG A 79 2.21 1.52 -10.77
C ARG A 79 2.01 1.82 -12.27
N ILE A 80 2.07 0.78 -13.10
CA ILE A 80 1.82 0.90 -14.55
C ILE A 80 0.37 1.30 -14.80
N MET A 81 -0.60 0.58 -14.23
CA MET A 81 -2.02 0.90 -14.39
C MET A 81 -2.37 2.28 -13.84
N GLN A 82 -1.75 2.70 -12.73
CA GLN A 82 -1.90 4.05 -12.18
C GLN A 82 -1.38 5.11 -13.15
N ALA A 83 -0.18 4.91 -13.72
CA ALA A 83 0.40 5.86 -14.67
C ALA A 83 -0.39 5.98 -15.98
N GLN A 84 -1.17 4.96 -16.33
CA GLN A 84 -2.02 4.91 -17.52
C GLN A 84 -3.50 5.22 -17.25
N ASN A 85 -3.86 5.62 -16.01
CA ASN A 85 -5.25 5.84 -15.60
C ASN A 85 -6.20 4.65 -15.85
N LEU A 86 -5.68 3.42 -15.74
CA LEU A 86 -6.43 2.16 -15.95
C LEU A 86 -6.97 1.56 -14.65
N LEU A 87 -6.86 2.26 -13.53
CA LEU A 87 -7.38 1.77 -12.25
C LEU A 87 -8.88 1.98 -12.18
N LEU A 88 -9.57 0.98 -11.62
CA LEU A 88 -10.99 1.09 -11.31
C LEU A 88 -11.22 2.24 -10.33
N ALA A 89 -12.26 3.03 -10.60
CA ALA A 89 -12.72 4.04 -9.66
C ALA A 89 -12.99 3.40 -8.30
N ARG A 90 -12.46 4.01 -7.25
CA ARG A 90 -12.77 3.60 -5.88
C ARG A 90 -14.25 3.91 -5.64
N ARG A 91 -15.08 2.87 -5.56
CA ARG A 91 -16.45 3.03 -5.08
C ARG A 91 -16.40 3.37 -3.60
N HIS A 92 -16.65 4.63 -3.27
CA HIS A 92 -17.01 5.05 -1.92
C HIS A 92 -18.45 4.61 -1.69
N ALA A 93 -18.66 3.35 -1.32
CA ALA A 93 -19.91 3.03 -0.64
C ALA A 93 -19.78 3.62 0.76
N GLU A 94 -20.62 4.61 1.08
CA GLU A 94 -20.90 4.94 2.47
C GLU A 94 -21.19 3.63 3.18
N ARG A 95 -20.33 3.26 4.14
CA ARG A 95 -20.68 2.18 5.05
C ARG A 95 -21.86 2.73 5.82
N SER A 96 -23.05 2.19 5.61
CA SER A 96 -24.14 2.46 6.52
C SER A 96 -23.66 2.05 7.90
N ASP A 97 -23.64 3.00 8.83
CA ASP A 97 -23.65 2.66 10.25
C ASP A 97 -24.93 1.83 10.42
N ARG A 98 -24.77 0.52 10.52
CA ARG A 98 -25.87 -0.35 10.90
C ARG A 98 -26.18 0.03 12.34
N ALA A 99 -27.11 0.95 12.53
CA ALA A 99 -27.75 1.15 13.81
C ALA A 99 -28.36 -0.20 14.18
N HIS A 100 -27.67 -0.92 15.06
CA HIS A 100 -28.19 -2.15 15.62
C HIS A 100 -29.24 -1.75 16.67
N ASP A 101 -30.44 -1.39 16.23
CA ASP A 101 -31.63 -1.32 17.10
C ASP A 101 -32.12 -2.74 17.42
N GLY A 102 -31.18 -3.60 17.81
CA GLY A 102 -31.47 -4.93 18.30
C GLY A 102 -32.17 -4.79 19.64
N LYS A 103 -33.50 -4.77 19.62
CA LYS A 103 -34.31 -4.92 20.83
C LYS A 103 -34.04 -6.32 21.39
N VAL A 104 -33.11 -6.41 22.33
CA VAL A 104 -32.80 -7.66 23.05
C VAL A 104 -33.99 -7.98 23.94
N VAL A 105 -34.88 -8.85 23.47
CA VAL A 105 -35.95 -9.40 24.31
C VAL A 105 -35.33 -10.50 25.17
N THR A 106 -34.88 -10.11 26.36
CA THR A 106 -34.62 -11.06 27.44
C THR A 106 -35.95 -11.42 28.09
N MET A 107 -36.28 -12.71 28.17
CA MET A 107 -37.32 -13.18 29.08
C MET A 107 -36.78 -12.94 30.50
N ARG A 108 -37.25 -11.87 31.16
CA ARG A 108 -36.91 -11.62 32.57
C ARG A 108 -37.79 -12.51 33.43
N ASP A 109 -37.15 -13.31 34.28
CA ASP A 109 -37.57 -13.40 35.67
C ASP A 109 -36.75 -12.37 36.47
N SER A 110 -37.46 -11.65 37.32
CA SER A 110 -37.10 -10.38 37.95
C SER A 110 -36.07 -10.49 39.08
N VAL A 111 -35.10 -9.55 39.13
CA VAL A 111 -34.42 -9.13 40.37
C VAL A 111 -34.36 -7.59 40.39
N PRO A 112 -34.72 -6.92 41.51
CA PRO A 112 -34.89 -5.48 41.52
C PRO A 112 -33.56 -4.74 41.54
N ALA A 113 -33.61 -3.52 40.99
CA ALA A 113 -32.50 -2.61 40.81
C ALA A 113 -31.76 -2.31 42.12
N VAL A 114 -30.46 -2.60 42.14
CA VAL A 114 -29.50 -1.98 43.06
C VAL A 114 -28.59 -1.10 42.22
N GLY A 115 -28.69 0.20 42.45
CA GLY A 115 -27.85 1.21 41.81
C GLY A 115 -26.38 0.94 42.12
N VAL A 116 -25.58 0.81 41.06
CA VAL A 116 -24.13 0.84 41.16
C VAL A 116 -23.65 2.04 40.35
N GLY A 117 -23.12 3.02 41.09
CA GLY A 117 -22.72 4.32 40.60
C GLY A 117 -21.80 4.27 39.40
N GLY A 118 -22.10 5.11 38.42
CA GLY A 118 -21.25 5.38 37.27
C GLY A 118 -19.91 5.98 37.72
N ARG A 119 -18.88 5.13 37.79
CA ARG A 119 -17.49 5.58 37.78
C ARG A 119 -16.96 5.55 36.35
N GLY A 120 -16.88 6.75 35.78
CA GLY A 120 -15.75 7.20 34.96
C GLY A 120 -15.49 6.48 33.65
N ARG A 121 -15.86 7.13 32.53
CA ARG A 121 -14.93 7.25 31.40
C ARG A 121 -14.93 8.70 30.93
N SER A 122 -13.79 9.34 31.13
CA SER A 122 -13.53 10.70 30.68
C SER A 122 -13.73 10.83 29.17
N PRO A 123 -14.26 11.96 28.70
CA PRO A 123 -14.40 12.25 27.28
C PRO A 123 -13.00 12.51 26.70
N TRP A 124 -12.67 11.86 25.59
CA TRP A 124 -11.51 12.26 24.78
C TRP A 124 -11.73 13.69 24.27
N ARG A 125 -11.27 14.66 25.05
CA ARG A 125 -11.05 16.04 24.61
C ARG A 125 -9.65 16.14 24.00
N SER A 126 -9.68 16.45 22.71
CA SER A 126 -8.90 17.51 22.06
C SER A 126 -7.36 17.46 22.07
N VAL A 127 -6.84 17.37 20.85
CA VAL A 127 -5.92 18.35 20.22
C VAL A 127 -4.67 18.78 21.00
N ALA A 128 -3.51 18.36 20.50
CA ALA A 128 -2.28 19.16 20.40
C ALA A 128 -1.63 18.74 19.05
N ARG A 129 -1.46 19.56 18.00
CA ARG A 129 -0.83 20.89 17.87
C ARG A 129 0.55 20.98 18.53
N GLY A 130 1.59 20.62 17.77
CA GLY A 130 2.71 21.47 17.34
C GLY A 130 3.72 22.05 18.36
N LEU A 131 5.00 22.04 17.91
CA LEU A 131 6.23 22.67 18.44
C LEU A 131 6.78 22.01 19.73
N VAL A 132 8.06 21.61 19.83
CA VAL A 132 9.33 22.22 19.36
C VAL A 132 10.22 21.21 18.65
#